data_AF-G7E9H0-F1
#
_entry.id   AF-G7E9H0-F1
#
_cell.length_a   1.000
_cell.length_b   1.000
_cell.length_c   1.000
_cell.angle_alpha   90.00
_cell.angle_beta   90.00
_cell.angle_gamma   90.00
#
_symmetry.space_group_name_H-M   'P 1'
#
loop_
_entity.id
_entity.type
_entity.pdbx_description
1 polymer ?
#
loop_
_entity_poly.entity_id
_entity_poly.type
_entity_poly.pdbx_seq_one_letter_code
_entity_poly.pdbx_strand_id
1 'polypeptide(L)'
;MAHSIHSFGLTALLLSAHCISSTSALIASPVSSDQLSLAQAHAAPPASRLSRKARHAHIGQSIGTGQSDSEQYYMAKLRARHPLVSAAVLQPMPALHKRQHATTTKRKKSAKTSAASSAAAVPSATSGTASGSTTVLVAATGTTVALQGTLPTAGATPTGLGSNAPALPAVTIVPSQWPALDVLPSLNSTQVQGWLAEIDFTKVPNIAPNGIGGCANTSYNAQAIANAGSSGNCWWTCGGCTRAEDETACDNKGDWGLSYDDGPSPYTPKLLNFLDANKIKSTFFVVGSRAISRPELLQYEHMDSHQLSVHTWSHPPLTTLSNEGIVAELGWSRQAIKEITGVSPNTMRPPYGDIDDRVRAIASQMGMTPIIWTTADGHDFDTEDWQIGVNGITEQTVANNFRNIISAAGSLTDGFIVLEHDLYPTAVDLAVNIVLPEAMNASLSMQPIVQCLGGTLADAYIETASNTTTSSSTSSGTTSGAAASASSASDNFKGVTKSGDASSHTQPTKLMLASVALFLAAFA
;
A
#
# COMPACT_ATOMS: atom_id res chain seq x y z
N MET A 1 58.97 -26.22 29.69
CA MET A 1 59.30 -26.55 31.10
C MET A 1 58.79 -25.37 31.92
N ALA A 2 57.67 -25.46 32.62
CA ALA A 2 57.49 -26.06 33.97
C ALA A 2 58.22 -25.24 35.06
N HIS A 3 57.63 -24.78 36.17
CA HIS A 3 56.26 -24.90 36.75
C HIS A 3 55.71 -23.47 37.05
N SER A 4 54.66 -23.14 37.84
CA SER A 4 53.67 -23.83 38.69
C SER A 4 52.40 -22.93 38.74
N ILE A 5 51.14 -23.43 38.81
CA ILE A 5 50.38 -23.85 40.00
C ILE A 5 50.40 -22.86 41.19
N HIS A 6 49.27 -22.21 41.46
CA HIS A 6 48.62 -22.23 42.78
C HIS A 6 47.11 -21.90 42.69
N SER A 7 46.39 -22.04 43.81
CA SER A 7 44.93 -21.94 43.95
C SER A 7 44.59 -21.35 45.34
N PHE A 8 43.32 -21.40 45.74
CA PHE A 8 42.69 -20.74 46.91
C PHE A 8 42.49 -19.21 46.72
N GLY A 9 41.48 -18.58 47.35
CA GLY A 9 40.51 -19.16 48.29
C GLY A 9 39.29 -18.27 48.56
N LEU A 10 38.31 -18.86 49.24
CA LEU A 10 37.00 -18.29 49.54
C LEU A 10 37.01 -17.47 50.83
N THR A 11 36.44 -16.25 50.83
CA THR A 11 35.93 -15.62 52.06
C THR A 11 34.71 -14.75 51.76
N ALA A 12 33.66 -14.90 52.56
CA ALA A 12 32.52 -13.98 52.60
C ALA A 12 32.59 -13.10 53.86
N LEU A 13 31.91 -11.96 53.88
CA LEU A 13 31.70 -11.16 55.09
C LEU A 13 30.25 -10.69 55.20
N LEU A 14 29.66 -10.86 56.38
CA LEU A 14 28.33 -10.36 56.73
C LEU A 14 28.42 -9.01 57.44
N LEU A 15 27.30 -8.26 57.43
CA LEU A 15 26.66 -7.60 58.58
C LEU A 15 25.29 -7.07 58.05
N SER A 16 24.15 -7.60 58.48
CA SER A 16 23.32 -7.13 59.61
C SER A 16 22.74 -5.71 59.45
N ALA A 17 21.52 -5.37 59.86
CA ALA A 17 20.30 -6.10 60.25
C ALA A 17 19.22 -5.04 60.56
N HIS A 18 17.93 -5.40 60.60
CA HIS A 18 16.93 -5.05 61.64
C HIS A 18 15.51 -5.41 61.16
N CYS A 19 14.73 -6.03 62.05
CA CYS A 19 13.28 -6.19 61.90
C CYS A 19 12.56 -5.25 62.88
N ILE A 20 11.32 -4.90 62.60
CA ILE A 20 10.24 -4.70 63.60
C ILE A 20 8.89 -4.86 62.89
N SER A 21 7.90 -5.38 63.60
CA SER A 21 6.50 -5.53 63.19
C SER A 21 5.62 -5.33 64.42
N SER A 22 4.44 -4.70 64.27
CA SER A 22 3.23 -4.89 65.13
C SER A 22 2.07 -3.93 64.78
N THR A 23 0.86 -4.50 64.62
CA THR A 23 -0.49 -4.11 65.18
C THR A 23 -0.88 -2.62 65.40
N SER A 24 -2.14 -2.15 65.36
CA SER A 24 -3.53 -2.65 65.05
C SER A 24 -4.52 -1.49 65.36
N ALA A 25 -5.84 -1.46 65.10
CA ALA A 25 -6.77 -2.07 64.12
C ALA A 25 -8.21 -1.50 64.40
N LEU A 26 -9.23 -1.88 63.59
CA LEU A 26 -10.69 -1.54 63.74
C LEU A 26 -11.02 -0.04 63.44
N ILE A 27 -12.25 0.38 63.07
CA ILE A 27 -13.61 0.04 63.55
C ILE A 27 -14.70 0.10 62.43
N ALA A 28 -15.65 -0.85 62.50
CA ALA A 28 -17.07 -0.90 62.08
C ALA A 28 -17.60 -0.49 60.67
N SER A 29 -18.45 -1.38 60.13
CA SER A 29 -19.55 -1.15 59.15
C SER A 29 -20.87 -0.78 59.89
N PRO A 30 -22.13 -0.85 59.38
CA PRO A 30 -22.69 -1.31 58.08
C PRO A 30 -23.59 -0.22 57.39
N VAL A 31 -24.39 -0.49 56.35
CA VAL A 31 -25.77 -1.08 56.36
C VAL A 31 -26.20 -1.47 54.92
N SER A 32 -27.15 -2.40 54.80
CA SER A 32 -27.77 -2.89 53.55
C SER A 32 -29.18 -2.32 53.34
N SER A 33 -29.68 -2.35 52.09
CA SER A 33 -30.98 -2.95 51.67
C SER A 33 -31.84 -2.14 50.69
N ASP A 34 -32.49 -2.88 49.77
CA ASP A 34 -33.84 -2.67 49.19
C ASP A 34 -34.14 -1.41 48.32
N GLN A 35 -35.12 -1.36 47.40
CA GLN A 35 -35.90 -2.35 46.61
C GLN A 35 -36.64 -1.59 45.46
N LEU A 36 -37.44 -2.30 44.64
CA LEU A 36 -38.36 -1.83 43.59
C LEU A 36 -37.70 -1.26 42.31
N SER A 37 -38.06 -1.61 41.05
CA SER A 37 -39.20 -2.31 40.40
C SER A 37 -40.34 -1.43 39.86
N LEU A 38 -40.84 -1.83 38.67
CA LEU A 38 -41.94 -1.28 37.84
C LEU A 38 -41.71 0.10 37.19
N ALA A 39 -42.38 0.48 36.09
CA ALA A 39 -42.90 -0.25 34.91
C ALA A 39 -43.52 0.76 33.90
N GLN A 40 -43.65 0.37 32.62
CA GLN A 40 -44.60 0.95 31.62
C GLN A 40 -44.41 2.45 31.25
N ALA A 41 -45.13 3.02 30.27
CA ALA A 41 -45.46 2.60 28.90
C ALA A 41 -46.09 3.78 28.11
N HIS A 42 -46.11 3.71 26.77
CA HIS A 42 -46.78 4.65 25.85
C HIS A 42 -46.14 6.08 25.80
N ALA A 43 -46.42 6.95 24.83
CA ALA A 43 -47.36 6.86 23.70
C ALA A 43 -46.80 7.50 22.41
N ALA A 44 -47.33 7.09 21.26
CA ALA A 44 -47.16 7.80 19.98
C ALA A 44 -48.40 8.66 19.67
N PRO A 45 -48.25 9.88 19.12
CA PRO A 45 -49.30 10.60 18.41
C PRO A 45 -49.13 10.52 16.87
N PRO A 46 -50.16 10.88 16.07
CA PRO A 46 -50.45 10.12 14.85
C PRO A 46 -50.13 10.83 13.53
N ALA A 47 -50.13 10.04 12.45
CA ALA A 47 -50.18 10.54 11.08
C ALA A 47 -51.54 11.20 10.76
N SER A 48 -51.53 12.23 9.92
CA SER A 48 -52.73 12.72 9.23
C SER A 48 -52.42 13.01 7.76
N ARG A 49 -53.39 12.73 6.88
CA ARG A 49 -53.31 13.03 5.44
C ARG A 49 -53.63 14.50 5.20
N LEU A 50 -53.02 15.09 4.18
CA LEU A 50 -53.78 15.83 3.15
C LEU A 50 -52.95 16.01 1.87
N SER A 51 -53.63 16.22 0.75
CA SER A 51 -53.04 16.32 -0.58
C SER A 51 -53.30 17.69 -1.22
N ARG A 52 -52.36 18.18 -2.03
CA ARG A 52 -52.61 19.03 -3.20
C ARG A 52 -51.36 19.21 -4.07
N LYS A 53 -51.56 19.29 -5.39
CA LYS A 53 -50.57 19.79 -6.35
C LYS A 53 -50.70 21.30 -6.47
N ALA A 54 -49.58 22.01 -6.52
CA ALA A 54 -49.46 23.38 -7.04
C ALA A 54 -48.06 23.57 -7.68
N ARG A 55 -47.83 24.66 -8.42
CA ARG A 55 -46.62 24.88 -9.23
C ARG A 55 -45.94 26.21 -8.91
N HIS A 56 -44.61 26.22 -8.99
CA HIS A 56 -43.71 27.33 -9.36
C HIS A 56 -43.91 28.71 -8.69
N ALA A 57 -42.92 29.13 -7.89
CA ALA A 57 -42.27 30.44 -7.99
C ALA A 57 -40.93 30.44 -7.21
N HIS A 58 -39.95 31.23 -7.64
CA HIS A 58 -38.76 31.54 -6.84
C HIS A 58 -39.06 32.63 -5.80
N ILE A 59 -38.45 32.52 -4.63
CA ILE A 59 -37.62 33.54 -3.97
C ILE A 59 -36.83 32.80 -2.87
N GLY A 60 -35.54 33.10 -2.71
CA GLY A 60 -34.65 32.33 -1.85
C GLY A 60 -34.43 32.92 -0.46
N GLN A 61 -34.04 32.07 0.48
CA GLN A 61 -33.29 32.47 1.68
C GLN A 61 -32.28 31.39 2.05
N SER A 62 -31.15 31.80 2.62
CA SER A 62 -30.00 30.94 2.90
C SER A 62 -30.22 30.08 4.14
N ILE A 63 -29.99 28.77 4.02
CA ILE A 63 -29.62 27.88 5.12
C ILE A 63 -28.46 27.04 4.61
N GLY A 64 -27.29 27.17 5.23
CA GLY A 64 -26.09 26.42 4.84
C GLY A 64 -26.10 25.01 5.43
N THR A 65 -25.92 24.00 4.57
CA THR A 65 -25.55 22.64 4.97
C THR A 65 -24.13 22.38 4.47
N GLY A 66 -23.21 22.05 5.38
CA GLY A 66 -21.83 21.74 5.02
C GLY A 66 -21.75 20.55 4.08
N GLN A 67 -21.01 20.70 2.99
CA GLN A 67 -20.80 19.66 1.97
C GLN A 67 -19.29 19.38 1.86
N SER A 68 -18.92 18.14 1.56
CA SER A 68 -17.53 17.65 1.63
C SER A 68 -16.70 18.11 0.43
N ASP A 69 -16.23 19.35 0.46
CA ASP A 69 -15.50 19.99 -0.65
C ASP A 69 -14.05 19.51 -0.85
N SER A 70 -13.50 18.69 0.06
CA SER A 70 -12.08 18.29 0.08
C SER A 70 -11.60 17.55 -1.17
N GLU A 71 -12.29 16.47 -1.56
CA GLU A 71 -11.86 15.61 -2.69
C GLU A 71 -12.00 16.33 -4.04
N GLN A 72 -13.13 17.00 -4.28
CA GLN A 72 -13.33 17.76 -5.51
C GLN A 72 -12.33 18.92 -5.64
N TYR A 73 -11.93 19.55 -4.53
CA TYR A 73 -10.96 20.65 -4.55
C TYR A 73 -9.57 20.23 -5.04
N TYR A 74 -9.11 19.01 -4.72
CA TYR A 74 -7.81 18.52 -5.21
C TYR A 74 -7.88 18.08 -6.69
N MET A 75 -8.90 17.30 -7.07
CA MET A 75 -9.14 16.93 -8.47
C MET A 75 -9.38 18.15 -9.38
N ALA A 76 -10.03 19.20 -8.86
CA ALA A 76 -10.17 20.47 -9.57
C ALA A 76 -8.84 21.21 -9.74
N LYS A 77 -7.93 21.17 -8.74
CA LYS A 77 -6.60 21.80 -8.85
C LYS A 77 -5.69 21.13 -9.88
N LEU A 78 -5.80 19.82 -10.06
CA LEU A 78 -5.11 19.12 -11.16
C LEU A 78 -5.68 19.54 -12.53
N ARG A 79 -7.00 19.55 -12.68
CA ARG A 79 -7.67 20.00 -13.93
C ARG A 79 -7.44 21.48 -14.26
N ALA A 80 -7.22 22.33 -13.25
CA ALA A 80 -6.97 23.76 -13.43
C ALA A 80 -5.58 24.13 -14.00
N ARG A 81 -4.69 23.15 -14.25
CA ARG A 81 -3.29 23.41 -14.66
C ARG A 81 -2.96 23.19 -16.14
N HIS A 82 -3.93 22.89 -17.00
CA HIS A 82 -3.77 22.99 -18.46
C HIS A 82 -4.98 23.68 -19.12
N PRO A 83 -4.80 24.80 -19.85
CA PRO A 83 -5.88 25.42 -20.60
C PRO A 83 -6.22 24.59 -21.85
N LEU A 84 -7.51 24.25 -22.01
CA LEU A 84 -8.04 23.58 -23.19
C LEU A 84 -7.87 24.45 -24.44
N VAL A 85 -7.09 23.98 -25.42
CA VAL A 85 -7.05 24.58 -26.77
C VAL A 85 -8.01 23.82 -27.68
N SER A 86 -9.27 24.26 -27.70
CA SER A 86 -10.22 23.84 -28.74
C SER A 86 -9.89 24.54 -30.05
N ALA A 87 -9.53 23.77 -31.09
CA ALA A 87 -9.41 24.27 -32.45
C ALA A 87 -9.89 23.20 -33.45
N ALA A 88 -10.88 23.55 -34.27
CA ALA A 88 -11.45 22.65 -35.27
C ALA A 88 -10.99 23.03 -36.69
N VAL A 89 -10.41 22.04 -37.38
CA VAL A 89 -10.67 21.70 -38.79
C VAL A 89 -10.31 22.71 -39.90
N LEU A 90 -9.46 22.22 -40.83
CA LEU A 90 -9.22 22.61 -42.23
C LEU A 90 -8.28 23.79 -42.61
N GLN A 91 -7.74 23.63 -43.82
CA GLN A 91 -6.69 24.37 -44.54
C GLN A 91 -7.31 25.31 -45.63
N PRO A 92 -6.57 26.11 -46.46
CA PRO A 92 -5.12 26.08 -46.77
C PRO A 92 -4.36 27.44 -46.88
N MET A 93 -3.07 27.34 -47.21
CA MET A 93 -2.10 28.41 -47.55
C MET A 93 -2.42 29.12 -48.89
N PRO A 94 -1.86 30.33 -49.14
CA PRO A 94 -0.70 30.40 -50.05
C PRO A 94 0.38 31.48 -49.76
N ALA A 95 1.60 31.02 -49.50
CA ALA A 95 2.86 31.29 -50.23
C ALA A 95 3.35 32.72 -50.67
N LEU A 96 4.69 32.89 -50.55
CA LEU A 96 5.66 33.69 -51.36
C LEU A 96 6.11 35.12 -50.95
N HIS A 97 7.46 35.27 -50.90
CA HIS A 97 8.27 36.44 -51.33
C HIS A 97 8.27 37.75 -50.49
N LYS A 98 9.31 38.62 -50.49
CA LYS A 98 10.79 38.50 -50.70
C LYS A 98 11.46 39.87 -50.35
N ARG A 99 12.65 39.87 -49.73
CA ARG A 99 13.67 40.97 -49.77
C ARG A 99 13.23 42.37 -49.22
N GLN A 100 14.08 43.42 -49.12
CA GLN A 100 15.47 43.59 -48.61
C GLN A 100 15.84 45.10 -48.63
N HIS A 101 16.63 45.61 -47.66
CA HIS A 101 17.33 46.93 -47.69
C HIS A 101 16.46 48.23 -47.68
N ALA A 102 16.93 49.43 -47.29
CA ALA A 102 18.09 49.89 -46.47
C ALA A 102 18.00 51.42 -46.14
N THR A 103 18.99 51.95 -45.41
CA THR A 103 19.45 53.38 -45.40
C THR A 103 18.52 54.45 -44.76
N THR A 104 18.93 55.66 -44.31
CA THR A 104 20.21 56.41 -44.42
C THR A 104 20.38 57.54 -43.35
N THR A 105 21.57 57.69 -42.73
CA THR A 105 22.26 58.99 -42.38
C THR A 105 21.65 59.99 -41.33
N LYS A 106 22.31 61.03 -40.75
CA LYS A 106 23.73 61.56 -40.66
C LYS A 106 23.88 62.63 -39.54
N ARG A 107 24.99 62.61 -38.76
CA ARG A 107 25.79 63.78 -38.23
C ARG A 107 25.07 64.82 -37.29
N LYS A 108 25.71 65.76 -36.54
CA LYS A 108 27.11 66.25 -36.38
C LYS A 108 27.29 67.05 -35.05
N LYS A 109 28.45 66.95 -34.37
CA LYS A 109 29.33 68.01 -33.72
C LYS A 109 28.75 69.21 -32.90
N SER A 110 29.44 69.89 -31.95
CA SER A 110 30.87 69.89 -31.51
C SER A 110 31.12 70.65 -30.18
N ALA A 111 32.20 70.28 -29.44
CA ALA A 111 33.10 71.15 -28.63
C ALA A 111 32.51 71.93 -27.42
N LYS A 112 33.24 72.47 -26.40
CA LYS A 112 34.67 72.66 -25.99
C LYS A 112 34.63 73.12 -24.48
N THR A 113 35.59 73.18 -23.53
CA THR A 113 37.01 72.78 -23.17
C THR A 113 37.11 72.97 -21.60
N SER A 114 38.17 72.81 -20.77
CA SER A 114 39.57 72.30 -20.78
C SER A 114 40.12 72.28 -19.33
N ALA A 115 40.98 71.30 -18.98
CA ALA A 115 42.08 71.33 -17.97
C ALA A 115 41.77 71.60 -16.46
N ALA A 116 42.50 71.03 -15.48
CA ALA A 116 43.40 69.86 -15.45
C ALA A 116 43.73 69.44 -13.99
N SER A 117 44.05 68.14 -13.77
CA SER A 117 44.68 67.54 -12.57
C SER A 117 43.86 67.53 -11.25
N SER A 118 43.96 66.52 -10.37
CA SER A 118 44.81 65.30 -10.33
C SER A 118 44.17 64.10 -9.58
N ALA A 119 44.82 62.93 -9.71
CA ALA A 119 44.81 61.76 -8.81
C ALA A 119 43.60 60.79 -8.76
N ALA A 120 43.90 59.51 -9.05
CA ALA A 120 43.29 58.24 -8.61
C ALA A 120 41.77 57.99 -8.86
N ALA A 121 41.41 56.75 -9.25
CA ALA A 121 40.05 56.39 -9.64
C ALA A 121 39.54 55.10 -8.98
N VAL A 122 38.32 55.16 -8.45
CA VAL A 122 37.42 54.02 -8.19
C VAL A 122 35.98 54.50 -8.45
N PRO A 123 35.21 53.94 -9.41
CA PRO A 123 33.77 54.20 -9.54
C PRO A 123 32.98 53.25 -8.63
N SER A 124 32.15 53.71 -7.68
CA SER A 124 30.86 54.41 -7.84
C SER A 124 29.77 53.57 -8.52
N ALA A 125 28.72 53.27 -7.76
CA ALA A 125 27.48 52.64 -8.21
C ALA A 125 26.27 53.53 -7.89
N THR A 126 25.34 53.66 -8.84
CA THR A 126 23.98 54.26 -8.78
C THR A 126 23.47 54.32 -10.24
N SER A 127 22.19 54.34 -10.58
CA SER A 127 20.94 53.84 -9.95
C SER A 127 19.83 53.89 -11.02
N GLY A 128 18.82 53.02 -10.99
CA GLY A 128 17.75 52.97 -11.99
C GLY A 128 16.39 52.59 -11.41
N THR A 129 15.35 53.36 -11.74
CA THR A 129 14.03 53.36 -11.07
C THR A 129 13.10 52.20 -11.42
N ALA A 130 12.73 51.44 -10.38
CA ALA A 130 11.39 50.94 -10.02
C ALA A 130 10.32 50.59 -11.11
N SER A 131 9.77 49.37 -11.00
CA SER A 131 8.33 49.10 -11.19
C SER A 131 7.88 47.81 -10.47
N GLY A 132 6.64 47.79 -9.99
CA GLY A 132 5.82 46.60 -9.67
C GLY A 132 6.46 45.41 -8.94
N SER A 133 6.55 45.46 -7.60
CA SER A 133 6.83 44.27 -6.79
C SER A 133 5.56 43.47 -6.52
N THR A 134 5.27 42.47 -7.35
CA THR A 134 4.20 41.49 -7.09
C THR A 134 4.70 40.42 -6.14
N THR A 135 4.16 40.36 -4.93
CA THR A 135 4.55 39.33 -3.93
C THR A 135 4.10 37.95 -4.41
N VAL A 136 5.00 37.21 -5.08
CA VAL A 136 4.83 35.78 -5.33
C VAL A 136 4.88 35.08 -3.98
N LEU A 137 3.77 34.48 -3.55
CA LEU A 137 3.80 33.53 -2.44
C LEU A 137 4.61 32.31 -2.90
N VAL A 138 5.85 32.22 -2.43
CA VAL A 138 6.63 30.99 -2.49
C VAL A 138 5.91 29.96 -1.62
N ALA A 139 5.29 28.96 -2.25
CA ALA A 139 4.74 27.82 -1.53
C ALA A 139 5.89 27.11 -0.78
N ALA A 140 5.63 26.66 0.46
CA ALA A 140 6.64 26.00 1.26
C ALA A 140 7.18 24.75 0.55
N THR A 141 8.43 24.82 0.10
CA THR A 141 9.10 23.70 -0.57
C THR A 141 9.58 22.72 0.48
N GLY A 142 8.81 21.66 0.73
CA GLY A 142 9.34 20.46 1.41
C GLY A 142 10.56 19.96 0.63
N THR A 143 11.73 19.97 1.27
CA THR A 143 13.01 19.71 0.60
C THR A 143 13.14 18.24 0.24
N THR A 144 13.02 17.92 -1.05
CA THR A 144 13.30 16.58 -1.58
C THR A 144 14.74 16.19 -1.25
N VAL A 145 14.92 15.13 -0.45
CA VAL A 145 16.23 14.63 -0.05
C VAL A 145 16.81 13.78 -1.17
N ALA A 146 18.11 13.89 -1.43
CA ALA A 146 18.79 12.99 -2.37
C ALA A 146 18.92 11.58 -1.76
N LEU A 147 18.70 10.55 -2.56
CA LEU A 147 18.99 9.17 -2.20
C LEU A 147 20.50 9.02 -1.95
N GLN A 148 20.89 8.38 -0.85
CA GLN A 148 22.30 8.20 -0.45
C GLN A 148 22.91 6.93 -1.02
N GLY A 149 22.09 5.90 -1.27
CA GLY A 149 22.51 4.70 -1.98
C GLY A 149 22.76 4.95 -3.47
N THR A 150 23.56 4.08 -4.09
CA THR A 150 23.80 4.10 -5.54
C THR A 150 22.58 3.55 -6.26
N LEU A 151 22.05 4.29 -7.26
CA LEU A 151 21.00 3.77 -8.13
C LEU A 151 21.47 2.48 -8.83
N PRO A 152 20.62 1.44 -8.88
CA PRO A 152 21.02 0.16 -9.45
C PRO A 152 21.18 0.24 -10.98
N THR A 153 21.81 -0.78 -11.55
CA THR A 153 22.08 -0.86 -13.00
C THR A 153 21.41 -2.08 -13.62
N ALA A 154 21.04 -1.95 -14.89
CA ALA A 154 20.47 -3.05 -15.67
C ALA A 154 21.41 -4.28 -15.67
N GLY A 155 20.83 -5.47 -15.45
CA GLY A 155 21.58 -6.71 -15.28
C GLY A 155 22.07 -7.00 -13.85
N ALA A 156 21.86 -6.10 -12.88
CA ALA A 156 22.05 -6.43 -11.46
C ALA A 156 20.92 -7.36 -10.97
N THR A 157 21.26 -8.33 -10.10
CA THR A 157 20.29 -9.26 -9.49
C THR A 157 20.00 -8.86 -8.05
N PRO A 158 18.73 -8.79 -7.61
CA PRO A 158 18.39 -8.43 -6.24
C PRO A 158 18.83 -9.54 -5.26
N THR A 159 19.44 -9.16 -4.15
CA THR A 159 20.00 -10.13 -3.19
C THR A 159 18.94 -10.77 -2.30
N GLY A 160 17.88 -10.04 -1.92
CA GLY A 160 16.83 -10.53 -1.04
C GLY A 160 15.88 -11.57 -1.64
N LEU A 161 15.83 -11.71 -2.98
CA LEU A 161 14.96 -12.69 -3.68
C LEU A 161 15.66 -14.03 -4.00
N GLY A 162 16.93 -14.20 -3.59
CA GLY A 162 17.69 -15.43 -3.80
C GLY A 162 18.14 -15.67 -5.25
N SER A 163 18.71 -16.87 -5.51
CA SER A 163 19.45 -17.17 -6.74
C SER A 163 18.61 -17.24 -8.03
N ASN A 164 17.29 -17.30 -7.90
CA ASN A 164 16.37 -17.48 -9.04
C ASN A 164 15.78 -16.14 -9.51
N ALA A 165 16.10 -15.04 -8.83
CA ALA A 165 15.56 -13.73 -9.13
C ALA A 165 15.96 -13.24 -10.55
N PRO A 166 15.00 -12.74 -11.34
CA PRO A 166 15.31 -12.02 -12.57
C PRO A 166 16.31 -10.88 -12.33
N ALA A 167 17.28 -10.74 -13.23
CA ALA A 167 18.14 -9.56 -13.24
C ALA A 167 17.36 -8.33 -13.75
N LEU A 168 17.66 -7.15 -13.21
CA LEU A 168 16.97 -5.91 -13.54
C LEU A 168 16.92 -5.65 -15.06
N PRO A 169 15.73 -5.37 -15.62
CA PRO A 169 15.59 -4.84 -16.96
C PRO A 169 16.37 -3.54 -17.19
N ALA A 170 16.71 -3.30 -18.46
CA ALA A 170 17.13 -1.97 -18.90
C ALA A 170 15.89 -1.08 -19.06
N VAL A 171 15.68 -0.16 -18.12
CA VAL A 171 14.56 0.79 -18.15
C VAL A 171 14.63 1.65 -19.41
N THR A 172 13.54 1.69 -20.18
CA THR A 172 13.32 2.68 -21.24
C THR A 172 11.81 2.92 -21.36
N ILE A 173 11.27 3.78 -20.48
CA ILE A 173 9.86 4.16 -20.53
C ILE A 173 9.61 5.04 -21.75
N VAL A 174 8.74 4.57 -22.66
CA VAL A 174 8.20 5.37 -23.77
C VAL A 174 6.76 5.76 -23.41
N PRO A 175 6.47 7.01 -22.99
CA PRO A 175 5.18 7.35 -22.38
C PRO A 175 3.95 7.08 -23.25
N SER A 176 4.09 7.04 -24.58
CA SER A 176 2.99 6.72 -25.51
C SER A 176 2.63 5.24 -25.60
N GLN A 177 3.33 4.33 -24.90
CA GLN A 177 2.99 2.91 -24.80
C GLN A 177 2.12 2.60 -23.57
N TRP A 178 2.02 3.55 -22.64
CA TRP A 178 1.29 3.43 -21.37
C TRP A 178 -0.03 4.22 -21.41
N PRO A 179 -0.97 3.96 -20.48
CA PRO A 179 -2.07 4.87 -20.23
C PRO A 179 -1.57 6.24 -19.76
N ALA A 180 -2.46 7.24 -19.75
CA ALA A 180 -2.12 8.53 -19.16
C ALA A 180 -1.91 8.41 -17.64
N LEU A 181 -0.98 9.21 -17.11
CA LEU A 181 -0.69 9.26 -15.67
C LEU A 181 -1.93 9.73 -14.91
N ASP A 182 -2.25 9.06 -13.81
CA ASP A 182 -3.37 9.40 -12.90
C ASP A 182 -4.74 9.50 -13.61
N VAL A 183 -4.93 8.66 -14.64
CA VAL A 183 -6.18 8.54 -15.41
C VAL A 183 -6.51 7.06 -15.65
N LEU A 184 -7.79 6.69 -15.46
CA LEU A 184 -8.34 5.36 -15.73
C LEU A 184 -7.90 4.83 -17.12
N PRO A 185 -7.27 3.64 -17.22
CA PRO A 185 -6.86 3.08 -18.49
C PRO A 185 -8.00 2.83 -19.48
N SER A 186 -7.68 2.88 -20.77
CA SER A 186 -8.62 2.50 -21.83
C SER A 186 -8.87 0.99 -21.83
N LEU A 187 -10.13 0.60 -21.65
CA LEU A 187 -10.58 -0.80 -21.71
C LEU A 187 -10.35 -1.46 -23.09
N ASN A 188 -10.12 -0.65 -24.13
CA ASN A 188 -9.99 -1.09 -25.52
C ASN A 188 -8.54 -1.38 -25.95
N SER A 189 -7.56 -1.38 -25.04
CA SER A 189 -6.18 -1.76 -25.39
C SER A 189 -6.04 -3.28 -25.57
N THR A 190 -5.11 -3.71 -26.41
CA THR A 190 -4.83 -5.15 -26.61
C THR A 190 -4.42 -5.84 -25.30
N GLN A 191 -3.70 -5.13 -24.43
CA GLN A 191 -3.30 -5.61 -23.10
C GLN A 191 -4.53 -5.90 -22.23
N VAL A 192 -5.45 -4.94 -22.11
CA VAL A 192 -6.66 -5.11 -21.29
C VAL A 192 -7.56 -6.19 -21.90
N GLN A 193 -7.77 -6.19 -23.21
CA GLN A 193 -8.55 -7.25 -23.88
C GLN A 193 -7.92 -8.65 -23.70
N GLY A 194 -6.60 -8.75 -23.54
CA GLY A 194 -5.91 -9.97 -23.14
C GLY A 194 -6.28 -10.41 -21.72
N TRP A 195 -6.04 -9.54 -20.72
CA TRP A 195 -6.36 -9.85 -19.32
C TRP A 195 -7.86 -10.13 -19.10
N LEU A 196 -8.76 -9.44 -19.81
CA LEU A 196 -10.21 -9.72 -19.76
C LEU A 196 -10.57 -11.11 -20.29
N ALA A 197 -9.78 -11.70 -21.20
CA ALA A 197 -9.99 -13.07 -21.68
C ALA A 197 -9.46 -14.14 -20.71
N GLU A 198 -8.68 -13.75 -19.69
CA GLU A 198 -8.18 -14.64 -18.63
C GLU A 198 -9.16 -14.74 -17.44
N ILE A 199 -10.11 -13.81 -17.29
CA ILE A 199 -11.07 -13.78 -16.18
C ILE A 199 -12.34 -14.59 -16.49
N ASP A 200 -12.66 -15.54 -15.61
CA ASP A 200 -13.97 -16.18 -15.59
C ASP A 200 -14.98 -15.30 -14.85
N PHE A 201 -15.63 -14.41 -15.61
CA PHE A 201 -16.70 -13.55 -15.10
C PHE A 201 -17.94 -14.32 -14.59
N THR A 202 -18.06 -15.63 -14.80
CA THR A 202 -19.12 -16.44 -14.17
C THR A 202 -18.84 -16.73 -12.69
N LYS A 203 -17.57 -16.62 -12.26
CA LYS A 203 -17.15 -16.70 -10.85
C LYS A 203 -17.15 -15.34 -10.14
N VAL A 204 -17.20 -14.23 -10.88
CA VAL A 204 -17.24 -12.88 -10.31
C VAL A 204 -18.68 -12.57 -9.85
N PRO A 205 -18.91 -12.23 -8.56
CA PRO A 205 -20.24 -11.87 -8.09
C PRO A 205 -20.89 -10.74 -8.89
N ASN A 206 -22.16 -10.94 -9.29
CA ASN A 206 -22.94 -9.97 -10.04
C ASN A 206 -23.44 -8.82 -9.14
N ILE A 207 -22.49 -8.00 -8.68
CA ILE A 207 -22.69 -6.82 -7.85
C ILE A 207 -22.60 -5.58 -8.75
N ALA A 208 -23.56 -4.68 -8.64
CA ALA A 208 -23.53 -3.39 -9.34
C ALA A 208 -22.46 -2.48 -8.71
N PRO A 209 -21.66 -1.72 -9.49
CA PRO A 209 -20.67 -0.80 -8.95
C PRO A 209 -21.27 0.28 -8.05
N ASN A 210 -20.53 0.66 -7.01
CA ASN A 210 -20.89 1.68 -6.04
C ASN A 210 -20.79 3.09 -6.64
N GLY A 211 -21.55 4.03 -6.08
CA GLY A 211 -21.40 5.46 -6.35
C GLY A 211 -20.23 6.06 -5.56
N ILE A 212 -19.55 7.04 -6.17
CA ILE A 212 -18.50 7.84 -5.51
C ILE A 212 -19.07 8.53 -4.24
N GLY A 213 -18.21 8.68 -3.22
CA GLY A 213 -18.58 9.26 -1.91
C GLY A 213 -18.95 8.21 -0.84
N GLY A 214 -18.64 6.93 -1.07
CA GLY A 214 -18.69 5.87 -0.06
C GLY A 214 -19.98 5.82 0.74
N CYS A 215 -19.85 5.69 2.06
CA CYS A 215 -21.01 5.57 2.97
C CYS A 215 -21.79 6.89 3.12
N ALA A 216 -21.16 8.04 2.83
CA ALA A 216 -21.81 9.34 2.89
C ALA A 216 -22.83 9.52 1.76
N ASN A 217 -22.59 8.92 0.58
CA ASN A 217 -23.55 8.91 -0.53
C ASN A 217 -24.69 7.89 -0.32
N THR A 218 -25.41 8.04 0.78
CA THR A 218 -26.61 7.26 1.12
C THR A 218 -27.69 7.29 0.02
N SER A 219 -27.71 8.32 -0.84
CA SER A 219 -28.68 8.45 -1.93
C SER A 219 -28.49 7.43 -3.07
N TYR A 220 -27.24 7.05 -3.35
CA TYR A 220 -26.89 6.05 -4.38
C TYR A 220 -26.55 4.71 -3.74
N ASN A 221 -25.78 4.73 -2.65
CA ASN A 221 -25.21 3.55 -2.02
C ASN A 221 -26.11 2.89 -0.97
N ALA A 222 -27.37 3.31 -0.80
CA ALA A 222 -28.30 2.75 0.20
C ALA A 222 -28.30 1.20 0.25
N GLN A 223 -28.38 0.56 -0.93
CA GLN A 223 -28.39 -0.91 -1.02
C GLN A 223 -27.02 -1.54 -0.80
N ALA A 224 -25.93 -0.85 -1.19
CA ALA A 224 -24.56 -1.31 -0.96
C ALA A 224 -24.19 -1.23 0.53
N ILE A 225 -24.54 -0.13 1.19
CA ILE A 225 -24.41 0.06 2.65
C ILE A 225 -25.20 -1.01 3.40
N ALA A 226 -26.46 -1.26 3.01
CA ALA A 226 -27.28 -2.32 3.60
C ALA A 226 -26.71 -3.74 3.40
N ASN A 227 -25.90 -3.94 2.36
CA ASN A 227 -25.24 -5.21 2.03
C ASN A 227 -23.74 -5.23 2.42
N ALA A 228 -23.23 -4.23 3.15
CA ALA A 228 -21.79 -4.09 3.37
C ALA A 228 -21.19 -5.12 4.34
N GLY A 229 -22.01 -5.71 5.21
CA GLY A 229 -21.57 -6.73 6.18
C GLY A 229 -21.30 -8.11 5.58
N SER A 230 -20.83 -9.04 6.42
CA SER A 230 -20.35 -10.38 6.04
C SER A 230 -21.40 -11.28 5.37
N SER A 231 -22.68 -11.13 5.71
CA SER A 231 -23.81 -11.83 5.07
C SER A 231 -24.22 -11.24 3.72
N GLY A 232 -23.59 -10.16 3.28
CA GLY A 232 -23.80 -9.51 1.98
C GLY A 232 -22.52 -9.51 1.14
N ASN A 233 -22.28 -8.39 0.46
CA ASN A 233 -21.21 -8.17 -0.51
C ASN A 233 -19.83 -7.90 0.13
N CYS A 234 -19.79 -7.81 1.46
CA CYS A 234 -18.58 -7.56 2.26
C CYS A 234 -17.78 -6.33 1.78
N TRP A 235 -18.47 -5.21 1.63
CA TRP A 235 -17.86 -3.95 1.25
C TRP A 235 -17.14 -3.34 2.45
N TRP A 236 -15.81 -3.37 2.43
CA TRP A 236 -14.98 -3.04 3.59
C TRP A 236 -15.26 -1.61 4.10
N THR A 237 -15.21 -0.61 3.23
CA THR A 237 -15.34 0.83 3.55
C THR A 237 -16.58 1.20 4.36
N CYS A 238 -17.68 0.44 4.26
CA CYS A 238 -18.92 0.71 5.00
C CYS A 238 -19.38 -0.41 5.94
N GLY A 239 -18.69 -1.56 5.94
CA GLY A 239 -19.03 -2.72 6.77
C GLY A 239 -17.92 -3.20 7.69
N GLY A 240 -16.70 -2.65 7.57
CA GLY A 240 -15.48 -3.20 8.19
C GLY A 240 -15.19 -4.64 7.76
N CYS A 241 -15.76 -5.07 6.62
CA CYS A 241 -15.90 -6.47 6.30
C CYS A 241 -14.72 -7.02 5.50
N THR A 242 -14.11 -8.07 6.05
CA THR A 242 -13.02 -8.84 5.46
C THR A 242 -13.47 -10.26 5.11
N ARG A 243 -12.70 -10.93 4.24
CA ARG A 243 -12.82 -12.35 3.91
C ARG A 243 -11.56 -13.11 4.34
N ALA A 244 -11.59 -14.44 4.24
CA ALA A 244 -10.44 -15.28 4.63
C ALA A 244 -9.26 -15.18 3.64
N GLU A 245 -9.50 -14.55 2.48
CA GLU A 245 -8.54 -14.26 1.43
C GLU A 245 -7.97 -12.83 1.51
N ASP A 246 -8.35 -12.02 2.51
CA ASP A 246 -7.73 -10.72 2.78
C ASP A 246 -6.66 -10.87 3.88
N GLU A 247 -5.42 -10.46 3.62
CA GLU A 247 -4.39 -10.38 4.67
C GLU A 247 -4.58 -9.11 5.49
N THR A 248 -4.76 -9.23 6.80
CA THR A 248 -5.09 -8.09 7.70
C THR A 248 -4.29 -8.06 9.01
N ALA A 249 -3.34 -8.99 9.17
CA ALA A 249 -2.54 -9.19 10.37
C ALA A 249 -1.19 -9.84 9.98
N CYS A 250 -0.34 -10.14 10.97
CA CYS A 250 0.88 -10.93 10.79
C CYS A 250 0.89 -12.13 11.76
N ASP A 251 1.72 -13.13 11.48
CA ASP A 251 1.69 -14.42 12.20
C ASP A 251 2.04 -14.33 13.70
N ASN A 252 2.98 -13.44 14.09
CA ASN A 252 3.54 -13.43 15.45
C ASN A 252 3.32 -12.11 16.19
N LYS A 253 2.95 -12.19 17.47
CA LYS A 253 2.83 -11.01 18.35
C LYS A 253 4.05 -10.11 18.32
N GLY A 254 3.85 -8.86 17.94
CA GLY A 254 4.89 -7.82 17.90
C GLY A 254 5.64 -7.72 16.58
N ASP A 255 5.36 -8.61 15.61
CA ASP A 255 5.66 -8.34 14.21
C ASP A 255 4.76 -7.22 13.69
N TRP A 256 5.37 -6.29 12.96
CA TRP A 256 4.70 -5.20 12.28
C TRP A 256 5.00 -5.26 10.79
N GLY A 257 3.96 -5.51 10.01
CA GLY A 257 3.93 -5.43 8.56
C GLY A 257 4.00 -3.97 8.15
N LEU A 258 5.22 -3.45 8.10
CA LEU A 258 5.50 -2.07 7.76
C LEU A 258 5.15 -1.84 6.29
N SER A 259 4.37 -0.80 6.00
CA SER A 259 3.94 -0.51 4.64
C SER A 259 3.68 0.96 4.36
N TYR A 260 3.93 1.36 3.11
CA TYR A 260 3.72 2.70 2.61
C TYR A 260 2.94 2.66 1.29
N ASP A 261 1.81 3.37 1.26
CA ASP A 261 0.93 3.53 0.11
C ASP A 261 1.31 4.74 -0.75
N ASP A 262 0.74 4.78 -1.95
CA ASP A 262 0.83 5.87 -2.92
C ASP A 262 2.23 6.15 -3.56
N GLY A 263 3.24 5.30 -3.30
CA GLY A 263 4.59 5.46 -3.86
C GLY A 263 4.76 5.02 -5.34
N PRO A 264 5.94 5.27 -5.95
CA PRO A 264 7.04 6.09 -5.46
C PRO A 264 6.81 7.60 -5.65
N SER A 265 7.43 8.41 -4.79
CA SER A 265 7.20 9.87 -4.70
C SER A 265 8.50 10.70 -4.78
N PRO A 266 8.43 12.04 -4.75
CA PRO A 266 9.60 12.90 -4.55
C PRO A 266 10.24 12.79 -3.15
N TYR A 267 9.54 12.18 -2.19
CA TYR A 267 9.89 12.15 -0.77
C TYR A 267 10.31 10.74 -0.29
N THR A 268 9.91 9.67 -0.97
CA THR A 268 10.39 8.29 -0.76
C THR A 268 11.90 8.17 -0.55
N PRO A 269 12.79 8.92 -1.24
CA PRO A 269 14.23 8.87 -0.95
C PRO A 269 14.61 9.24 0.49
N LYS A 270 13.85 10.12 1.16
CA LYS A 270 14.07 10.45 2.58
C LYS A 270 13.73 9.27 3.50
N LEU A 271 12.64 8.57 3.19
CA LEU A 271 12.21 7.37 3.88
C LEU A 271 13.20 6.21 3.66
N LEU A 272 13.55 5.91 2.40
CA LEU A 272 14.54 4.87 2.04
C LEU A 272 15.89 5.10 2.74
N ASN A 273 16.40 6.33 2.77
CA ASN A 273 17.63 6.67 3.49
C ASN A 273 17.54 6.35 5.00
N PHE A 274 16.37 6.50 5.63
CA PHE A 274 16.17 6.14 7.04
C PHE A 274 16.05 4.61 7.20
N LEU A 275 15.33 3.95 6.30
CA LEU A 275 15.12 2.50 6.34
C LEU A 275 16.46 1.74 6.18
N ASP A 276 17.29 2.10 5.19
CA ASP A 276 18.64 1.53 5.01
C ASP A 276 19.56 1.80 6.23
N ALA A 277 19.62 3.05 6.70
CA ALA A 277 20.45 3.42 7.84
C ALA A 277 20.13 2.64 9.13
N ASN A 278 18.87 2.21 9.29
CA ASN A 278 18.41 1.38 10.41
C ASN A 278 18.25 -0.11 10.06
N LYS A 279 18.52 -0.51 8.80
CA LYS A 279 18.35 -1.86 8.23
C LYS A 279 16.92 -2.40 8.30
N ILE A 280 15.93 -1.51 8.31
CA ILE A 280 14.50 -1.84 8.30
C ILE A 280 14.08 -2.08 6.85
N LYS A 281 13.20 -3.05 6.61
CA LYS A 281 12.58 -3.30 5.30
C LYS A 281 11.06 -3.23 5.42
N SER A 282 10.42 -2.90 4.31
CA SER A 282 9.02 -2.45 4.27
C SER A 282 8.34 -2.90 2.97
N THR A 283 7.03 -2.69 2.89
CA THR A 283 6.17 -2.97 1.73
C THR A 283 5.75 -1.65 1.07
N PHE A 284 6.07 -1.44 -0.20
CA PHE A 284 5.57 -0.30 -0.98
C PHE A 284 4.38 -0.74 -1.83
N PHE A 285 3.23 -0.12 -1.60
CA PHE A 285 2.02 -0.29 -2.39
C PHE A 285 2.04 0.75 -3.52
N VAL A 286 2.46 0.28 -4.70
CA VAL A 286 2.91 1.12 -5.81
C VAL A 286 1.78 1.45 -6.78
N VAL A 287 1.62 2.75 -7.07
CA VAL A 287 0.69 3.25 -8.09
C VAL A 287 1.37 3.22 -9.46
N GLY A 288 0.74 2.56 -10.43
CA GLY A 288 1.35 2.25 -11.73
C GLY A 288 1.76 3.47 -12.56
N SER A 289 1.00 4.56 -12.50
CA SER A 289 1.38 5.85 -13.10
C SER A 289 2.68 6.41 -12.50
N ARG A 290 2.90 6.21 -11.20
CA ARG A 290 4.01 6.79 -10.45
C ARG A 290 5.27 5.95 -10.63
N ALA A 291 5.13 4.63 -10.68
CA ALA A 291 6.16 3.69 -11.12
C ALA A 291 6.83 4.12 -12.43
N ILE A 292 6.05 4.33 -13.51
CA ILE A 292 6.63 4.74 -14.81
C ILE A 292 7.15 6.18 -14.83
N SER A 293 6.82 6.99 -13.82
CA SER A 293 7.36 8.35 -13.65
C SER A 293 8.68 8.39 -12.85
N ARG A 294 9.01 7.32 -12.11
CA ARG A 294 10.19 7.17 -11.25
C ARG A 294 10.79 5.75 -11.31
N PRO A 295 11.03 5.19 -12.50
CA PRO A 295 11.37 3.77 -12.63
C PRO A 295 12.70 3.41 -11.94
N GLU A 296 13.68 4.32 -11.89
CA GLU A 296 14.96 4.11 -11.20
C GLU A 296 14.80 4.02 -9.66
N LEU A 297 13.76 4.67 -9.12
CA LEU A 297 13.44 4.65 -7.69
C LEU A 297 12.73 3.34 -7.32
N LEU A 298 11.79 2.88 -8.15
CA LEU A 298 11.17 1.56 -8.02
C LEU A 298 12.19 0.41 -8.18
N GLN A 299 13.17 0.55 -9.08
CA GLN A 299 14.30 -0.38 -9.15
C GLN A 299 15.15 -0.34 -7.87
N TYR A 300 15.33 0.82 -7.24
CA TYR A 300 16.05 0.92 -5.97
C TYR A 300 15.29 0.22 -4.83
N GLU A 301 13.99 0.50 -4.65
CA GLU A 301 13.13 -0.16 -3.65
C GLU A 301 13.22 -1.69 -3.76
N HIS A 302 13.13 -2.21 -4.99
CA HIS A 302 13.26 -3.63 -5.28
C HIS A 302 14.66 -4.20 -4.96
N MET A 303 15.73 -3.53 -5.42
CA MET A 303 17.11 -4.00 -5.25
C MET A 303 17.58 -3.92 -3.80
N ASP A 304 17.15 -2.90 -3.07
CA ASP A 304 17.36 -2.75 -1.64
C ASP A 304 16.40 -3.64 -0.82
N SER A 305 15.79 -4.65 -1.46
CA SER A 305 15.06 -5.75 -0.82
C SER A 305 13.84 -5.32 0.01
N HIS A 306 13.10 -4.33 -0.48
CA HIS A 306 11.74 -4.05 -0.03
C HIS A 306 10.74 -4.92 -0.82
N GLN A 307 9.56 -5.16 -0.25
CA GLN A 307 8.46 -5.78 -0.99
C GLN A 307 7.76 -4.71 -1.82
N LEU A 308 7.46 -5.03 -3.09
CA LEU A 308 6.58 -4.22 -3.93
C LEU A 308 5.23 -4.92 -4.04
N SER A 309 4.15 -4.13 -4.03
CA SER A 309 2.78 -4.60 -4.12
C SER A 309 1.95 -3.66 -5.00
N VAL A 310 0.84 -4.15 -5.57
CA VAL A 310 0.03 -3.37 -6.53
C VAL A 310 -0.94 -2.45 -5.82
N HIS A 311 -0.94 -1.16 -6.18
CA HIS A 311 -1.89 -0.15 -5.69
C HIS A 311 -2.63 0.54 -6.84
N THR A 312 -3.08 -0.25 -7.82
CA THR A 312 -3.77 0.18 -9.05
C THR A 312 -2.91 1.08 -9.96
N TRP A 313 -3.48 1.54 -11.08
CA TRP A 313 -2.80 2.40 -12.05
C TRP A 313 -2.99 3.88 -11.74
N SER A 314 -4.23 4.29 -11.41
CA SER A 314 -4.63 5.70 -11.23
C SER A 314 -5.24 6.05 -9.87
N HIS A 315 -5.17 5.12 -8.90
CA HIS A 315 -5.73 5.27 -7.55
C HIS A 315 -7.26 5.58 -7.48
N PRO A 316 -8.13 4.84 -8.20
CA PRO A 316 -9.59 4.95 -8.02
C PRO A 316 -10.12 4.00 -6.92
N PRO A 317 -11.22 4.36 -6.22
CA PRO A 317 -11.95 3.43 -5.36
C PRO A 317 -12.58 2.31 -6.21
N LEU A 318 -12.06 1.08 -6.06
CA LEU A 318 -12.29 -0.02 -7.01
C LEU A 318 -13.73 -0.52 -7.07
N THR A 319 -14.48 -0.45 -5.97
CA THR A 319 -15.90 -0.85 -5.96
C THR A 319 -16.77 0.07 -6.81
N THR A 320 -16.30 1.28 -7.15
CA THR A 320 -17.00 2.21 -8.05
C THR A 320 -16.78 1.92 -9.54
N LEU A 321 -15.81 1.07 -9.89
CA LEU A 321 -15.50 0.71 -11.27
C LEU A 321 -16.32 -0.50 -11.75
N SER A 322 -16.48 -0.64 -13.07
CA SER A 322 -16.92 -1.91 -13.67
C SER A 322 -15.84 -2.99 -13.48
N ASN A 323 -16.20 -4.26 -13.72
CA ASN A 323 -15.28 -5.39 -13.59
C ASN A 323 -14.04 -5.21 -14.49
N GLU A 324 -14.28 -4.71 -15.70
CA GLU A 324 -13.24 -4.46 -16.69
C GLU A 324 -12.32 -3.30 -16.28
N GLY A 325 -12.86 -2.30 -15.56
CA GLY A 325 -12.08 -1.23 -14.96
C GLY A 325 -11.11 -1.74 -13.89
N ILE A 326 -11.56 -2.64 -13.01
CA ILE A 326 -10.71 -3.27 -11.99
C ILE A 326 -9.57 -4.06 -12.66
N VAL A 327 -9.88 -4.89 -13.66
CA VAL A 327 -8.88 -5.67 -14.42
C VAL A 327 -7.86 -4.74 -15.10
N ALA A 328 -8.31 -3.62 -15.68
CA ALA A 328 -7.43 -2.67 -16.34
C ALA A 328 -6.50 -1.94 -15.35
N GLU A 329 -7.02 -1.48 -14.22
CA GLU A 329 -6.27 -0.82 -13.15
C GLU A 329 -5.18 -1.72 -12.54
N LEU A 330 -5.53 -2.96 -12.17
CA LEU A 330 -4.58 -3.90 -11.59
C LEU A 330 -3.57 -4.41 -12.63
N GLY A 331 -4.03 -4.70 -13.85
CA GLY A 331 -3.19 -5.23 -14.93
C GLY A 331 -2.10 -4.26 -15.37
N TRP A 332 -2.45 -2.98 -15.63
CA TRP A 332 -1.47 -1.98 -16.03
C TRP A 332 -0.47 -1.65 -14.93
N SER A 333 -0.89 -1.64 -13.66
CA SER A 333 0.01 -1.42 -12.52
C SER A 333 1.03 -2.56 -12.38
N ARG A 334 0.56 -3.81 -12.40
CA ARG A 334 1.46 -4.98 -12.37
C ARG A 334 2.40 -5.04 -13.56
N GLN A 335 1.92 -4.70 -14.76
CA GLN A 335 2.74 -4.63 -15.98
C GLN A 335 3.86 -3.58 -15.84
N ALA A 336 3.58 -2.41 -15.26
CA ALA A 336 4.58 -1.38 -15.02
C ALA A 336 5.68 -1.85 -14.06
N ILE A 337 5.30 -2.45 -12.92
CA ILE A 337 6.26 -3.00 -11.97
C ILE A 337 7.11 -4.07 -12.66
N LYS A 338 6.47 -5.01 -13.39
CA LYS A 338 7.15 -6.09 -14.11
C LYS A 338 8.15 -5.61 -15.17
N GLU A 339 7.81 -4.60 -15.97
CA GLU A 339 8.73 -4.07 -16.99
C GLU A 339 9.90 -3.27 -16.38
N ILE A 340 9.72 -2.70 -15.19
CA ILE A 340 10.76 -1.92 -14.50
C ILE A 340 11.69 -2.82 -13.68
N THR A 341 11.17 -3.78 -12.90
CA THR A 341 11.96 -4.58 -11.94
C THR A 341 12.30 -5.97 -12.45
N GLY A 342 11.53 -6.50 -13.40
CA GLY A 342 11.65 -7.88 -13.87
C GLY A 342 10.77 -8.87 -13.11
N VAL A 343 10.03 -8.45 -12.07
CA VAL A 343 9.15 -9.31 -11.25
C VAL A 343 7.72 -8.77 -11.14
N SER A 344 6.75 -9.67 -11.01
CA SER A 344 5.32 -9.38 -10.91
C SER A 344 4.83 -9.62 -9.47
N PRO A 345 4.38 -8.58 -8.73
CA PRO A 345 3.78 -8.80 -7.41
C PRO A 345 2.56 -9.72 -7.46
N ASN A 346 2.42 -10.55 -6.43
CA ASN A 346 1.25 -11.40 -6.18
C ASN A 346 0.36 -10.88 -5.03
N THR A 347 0.51 -9.61 -4.66
CA THR A 347 -0.28 -8.93 -3.64
C THR A 347 -0.77 -7.57 -4.16
N MET A 348 -1.85 -7.07 -3.60
CA MET A 348 -2.37 -5.72 -3.87
C MET A 348 -2.99 -5.11 -2.61
N ARG A 349 -3.07 -3.78 -2.55
CA ARG A 349 -3.95 -3.05 -1.61
C ARG A 349 -4.93 -2.20 -2.40
N PRO A 350 -6.24 -2.26 -2.12
CA PRO A 350 -7.23 -1.39 -2.76
C PRO A 350 -7.06 0.05 -2.26
N PRO A 351 -7.01 1.05 -3.16
CA PRO A 351 -7.13 2.46 -2.81
C PRO A 351 -8.30 2.71 -1.85
N TYR A 352 -8.09 3.55 -0.83
CA TYR A 352 -9.09 3.87 0.21
C TYR A 352 -9.62 2.66 1.02
N GLY A 353 -8.96 1.50 0.96
CA GLY A 353 -9.52 0.24 1.48
C GLY A 353 -10.77 -0.24 0.71
N ASP A 354 -11.04 0.31 -0.48
CA ASP A 354 -12.32 0.14 -1.17
C ASP A 354 -12.41 -1.20 -1.92
N ILE A 355 -12.83 -2.23 -1.18
CA ILE A 355 -12.96 -3.62 -1.65
C ILE A 355 -14.33 -4.23 -1.33
N ASP A 356 -14.86 -4.99 -2.29
CA ASP A 356 -16.03 -5.85 -2.18
C ASP A 356 -15.68 -7.27 -2.70
N ASP A 357 -16.60 -8.22 -2.58
CA ASP A 357 -16.38 -9.60 -3.07
C ASP A 357 -16.13 -9.70 -4.59
N ARG A 358 -16.50 -8.67 -5.36
CA ARG A 358 -16.31 -8.58 -6.81
C ARG A 358 -14.89 -8.13 -7.14
N VAL A 359 -14.33 -7.16 -6.40
CA VAL A 359 -12.90 -6.80 -6.42
C VAL A 359 -12.05 -8.00 -5.97
N ARG A 360 -12.40 -8.69 -4.87
CA ARG A 360 -11.70 -9.91 -4.40
C ARG A 360 -11.66 -11.00 -5.46
N ALA A 361 -12.82 -11.33 -6.05
CA ALA A 361 -12.92 -12.37 -7.09
C ALA A 361 -12.15 -12.04 -8.38
N ILE A 362 -11.88 -10.75 -8.66
CA ILE A 362 -11.04 -10.32 -9.78
C ILE A 362 -9.55 -10.39 -9.38
N ALA A 363 -9.17 -9.82 -8.24
CA ALA A 363 -7.78 -9.84 -7.75
C ALA A 363 -7.25 -11.29 -7.62
N SER A 364 -8.04 -12.18 -6.99
CA SER A 364 -7.72 -13.60 -6.84
C SER A 364 -7.54 -14.31 -8.19
N GLN A 365 -8.42 -14.07 -9.17
CA GLN A 365 -8.27 -14.65 -10.52
C GLN A 365 -7.07 -14.09 -11.29
N MET A 366 -6.70 -12.84 -11.03
CA MET A 366 -5.45 -12.26 -11.55
C MET A 366 -4.21 -12.75 -10.78
N GLY A 367 -4.34 -13.54 -9.71
CA GLY A 367 -3.23 -14.02 -8.89
C GLY A 367 -2.65 -12.96 -7.95
N MET A 368 -3.51 -12.11 -7.37
CA MET A 368 -3.15 -11.11 -6.36
C MET A 368 -4.01 -11.28 -5.10
N THR A 369 -3.36 -11.46 -3.94
CA THR A 369 -4.01 -11.45 -2.62
C THR A 369 -4.21 -10.00 -2.16
N PRO A 370 -5.44 -9.59 -1.76
CA PRO A 370 -5.67 -8.30 -1.09
C PRO A 370 -4.99 -8.20 0.27
N ILE A 371 -4.43 -7.03 0.57
CA ILE A 371 -3.89 -6.67 1.88
C ILE A 371 -4.60 -5.42 2.39
N ILE A 372 -5.21 -5.50 3.58
CA ILE A 372 -5.79 -4.36 4.31
C ILE A 372 -4.93 -4.12 5.58
N TRP A 373 -5.02 -2.94 6.18
CA TRP A 373 -4.43 -2.71 7.50
C TRP A 373 -5.28 -3.37 8.60
N THR A 374 -4.73 -3.48 9.81
CA THR A 374 -5.39 -4.17 10.91
C THR A 374 -6.53 -3.32 11.49
N THR A 375 -7.69 -3.94 11.74
CA THR A 375 -8.74 -3.38 12.60
C THR A 375 -9.00 -4.37 13.74
N ALA A 376 -8.70 -4.00 14.99
CA ALA A 376 -8.73 -4.92 16.13
C ALA A 376 -9.14 -4.19 17.43
N ASP A 377 -9.88 -4.86 18.32
CA ASP A 377 -10.39 -4.33 19.60
C ASP A 377 -11.17 -2.98 19.50
N GLY A 378 -11.65 -2.61 18.31
CA GLY A 378 -12.30 -1.32 18.03
C GLY A 378 -11.34 -0.18 17.66
N HIS A 379 -10.05 -0.48 17.53
CA HIS A 379 -9.02 0.39 16.95
C HIS A 379 -8.83 0.06 15.47
N ASP A 380 -8.69 1.09 14.64
CA ASP A 380 -8.23 0.95 13.26
C ASP A 380 -6.77 1.38 13.18
N PHE A 381 -5.96 0.64 12.40
CA PHE A 381 -4.51 0.83 12.34
C PHE A 381 -4.12 1.75 11.17
N ASP A 382 -4.89 2.82 10.95
CA ASP A 382 -4.51 3.97 10.11
C ASP A 382 -3.82 5.04 10.98
N THR A 383 -2.75 5.63 10.46
CA THR A 383 -2.08 6.77 11.09
C THR A 383 -2.81 8.10 10.83
N GLU A 384 -3.67 8.16 9.80
CA GLU A 384 -4.28 9.37 9.22
C GLU A 384 -3.26 10.41 8.68
N ASP A 385 -2.04 9.98 8.36
CA ASP A 385 -0.95 10.84 7.87
C ASP A 385 -1.27 11.59 6.57
N TRP A 386 -2.05 10.97 5.69
CA TRP A 386 -2.62 11.55 4.48
C TRP A 386 -3.60 12.71 4.74
N GLN A 387 -4.18 12.81 5.94
CA GLN A 387 -5.13 13.87 6.30
C GLN A 387 -4.48 15.12 6.91
N ILE A 388 -3.16 15.20 7.10
CA ILE A 388 -2.53 16.35 7.79
C ILE A 388 -2.91 17.71 7.15
N GLY A 389 -3.54 18.58 7.95
CA GLY A 389 -4.05 19.88 7.51
C GLY A 389 -5.46 19.84 6.85
N VAL A 390 -6.06 18.66 6.78
CA VAL A 390 -7.44 18.38 6.33
C VAL A 390 -8.24 17.87 7.55
N ASN A 391 -9.56 18.07 7.56
CA ASN A 391 -10.49 17.57 8.60
C ASN A 391 -10.18 17.94 10.09
N GLY A 392 -9.13 18.72 10.36
CA GLY A 392 -8.61 19.01 11.70
C GLY A 392 -7.48 18.08 12.16
N ILE A 393 -7.04 17.15 11.31
CA ILE A 393 -5.89 16.27 11.58
C ILE A 393 -4.59 17.08 11.54
N THR A 394 -3.71 16.83 12.50
CA THR A 394 -2.43 17.51 12.69
C THR A 394 -1.30 16.49 12.84
N GLU A 395 -0.06 16.95 12.71
CA GLU A 395 1.14 16.16 13.02
C GLU A 395 1.07 15.50 14.42
N GLN A 396 0.54 16.22 15.41
CA GLN A 396 0.32 15.70 16.76
C GLN A 396 -0.82 14.69 16.85
N THR A 397 -1.83 14.79 15.97
CA THR A 397 -2.92 13.80 15.85
C THR A 397 -2.36 12.48 15.33
N VAL A 398 -1.64 12.50 14.21
CA VAL A 398 -1.00 11.33 13.59
C VAL A 398 -0.05 10.65 14.57
N ALA A 399 0.78 11.42 15.28
CA ALA A 399 1.67 10.90 16.32
C ALA A 399 0.90 10.27 17.50
N ASN A 400 -0.30 10.76 17.83
CA ASN A 400 -1.17 10.15 18.86
C ASN A 400 -1.85 8.88 18.35
N ASN A 401 -2.32 8.87 17.09
CA ASN A 401 -2.89 7.70 16.44
C ASN A 401 -1.89 6.54 16.45
N PHE A 402 -0.63 6.80 16.09
CA PHE A 402 0.42 5.78 16.14
C PHE A 402 0.73 5.28 17.56
N ARG A 403 0.74 6.16 18.58
CA ARG A 403 0.89 5.71 19.98
C ARG A 403 -0.31 4.88 20.47
N ASN A 404 -1.52 5.17 19.99
CA ASN A 404 -2.69 4.34 20.25
C ASN A 404 -2.55 2.96 19.57
N ILE A 405 -2.03 2.91 18.33
CA ILE A 405 -1.71 1.67 17.62
C ILE A 405 -0.70 0.81 18.40
N ILE A 406 0.42 1.37 18.86
CA ILE A 406 1.38 0.64 19.72
C ILE A 406 0.69 0.12 21.01
N SER A 407 -0.16 0.95 21.62
CA SER A 407 -0.89 0.56 22.84
C SER A 407 -1.89 -0.58 22.58
N ALA A 408 -2.55 -0.61 21.42
CA ALA A 408 -3.48 -1.67 21.02
C ALA A 408 -2.74 -2.96 20.61
N ALA A 409 -1.62 -2.86 19.90
CA ALA A 409 -0.72 -4.00 19.61
C ALA A 409 -0.27 -4.76 20.88
N GLY A 410 -0.27 -4.07 22.03
CA GLY A 410 -0.09 -4.65 23.35
C GLY A 410 -1.07 -5.78 23.71
N SER A 411 -2.35 -5.72 23.30
CA SER A 411 -3.36 -6.75 23.60
C SER A 411 -3.37 -7.93 22.62
N LEU A 412 -2.98 -7.72 21.36
CA LEU A 412 -3.11 -8.72 20.29
C LEU A 412 -2.37 -10.04 20.57
N THR A 413 -2.89 -11.16 20.09
CA THR A 413 -2.17 -12.45 20.07
C THR A 413 -1.19 -12.56 18.91
N ASP A 414 -1.45 -11.79 17.85
CA ASP A 414 -0.84 -11.89 16.54
C ASP A 414 -0.13 -10.56 16.22
N GLY A 415 0.56 -10.48 15.09
CA GLY A 415 1.15 -9.23 14.60
C GLY A 415 0.16 -8.40 13.77
N PHE A 416 0.58 -7.23 13.30
CA PHE A 416 -0.34 -6.25 12.72
C PHE A 416 0.24 -5.50 11.51
N ILE A 417 -0.64 -4.87 10.72
CA ILE A 417 -0.33 -4.10 9.52
C ILE A 417 -0.88 -2.68 9.71
N VAL A 418 -0.12 -1.65 9.33
CA VAL A 418 -0.49 -0.23 9.50
C VAL A 418 -0.55 0.46 8.14
N LEU A 419 -1.45 1.45 8.02
CA LEU A 419 -1.51 2.37 6.88
C LEU A 419 -0.68 3.65 7.13
N GLU A 420 0.29 3.89 6.26
CA GLU A 420 1.12 5.10 6.12
C GLU A 420 1.30 5.39 4.61
N HIS A 421 1.68 6.62 4.24
CA HIS A 421 1.81 7.05 2.84
C HIS A 421 3.13 7.78 2.59
N ASP A 422 3.93 7.35 1.61
CA ASP A 422 5.21 8.02 1.28
C ASP A 422 5.07 9.18 0.29
N LEU A 423 3.84 9.46 -0.17
CA LEU A 423 3.50 10.51 -1.13
C LEU A 423 3.60 11.92 -0.55
N TYR A 424 3.35 12.09 0.76
CA TYR A 424 3.25 13.41 1.38
C TYR A 424 4.53 13.77 2.15
N PRO A 425 5.05 15.01 2.02
CA PRO A 425 6.28 15.41 2.71
C PRO A 425 6.11 15.37 4.24
N THR A 426 4.94 15.76 4.75
CA THR A 426 4.63 15.74 6.19
C THR A 426 4.45 14.33 6.72
N ALA A 427 3.89 13.40 5.94
CA ALA A 427 3.80 11.98 6.30
C ALA A 427 5.20 11.36 6.43
N VAL A 428 6.04 11.48 5.39
CA VAL A 428 7.43 11.00 5.41
C VAL A 428 8.25 11.67 6.52
N ASP A 429 8.03 12.95 6.81
CA ASP A 429 8.69 13.63 7.91
C ASP A 429 8.25 13.10 9.28
N LEU A 430 7.00 12.68 9.49
CA LEU A 430 6.58 12.02 10.73
C LEU A 430 7.06 10.57 10.80
N ALA A 431 7.06 9.85 9.68
CA ALA A 431 7.54 8.48 9.58
C ALA A 431 8.96 8.36 10.12
N VAL A 432 9.89 9.20 9.64
CA VAL A 432 11.31 9.13 10.02
C VAL A 432 11.65 9.83 11.34
N ASN A 433 10.86 10.81 11.81
CA ASN A 433 11.18 11.56 13.03
C ASN A 433 10.40 11.10 14.28
N ILE A 434 9.25 10.43 14.12
CA ILE A 434 8.39 10.02 15.24
C ILE A 434 8.02 8.55 15.14
N VAL A 435 7.34 8.12 14.07
CA VAL A 435 6.72 6.78 13.97
C VAL A 435 7.76 5.67 14.08
N LEU A 436 8.72 5.61 13.16
CA LEU A 436 9.75 4.57 13.17
C LEU A 436 10.63 4.65 14.44
N PRO A 437 11.08 5.82 14.92
CA PRO A 437 11.74 5.93 16.23
C PRO A 437 10.92 5.44 17.43
N GLU A 438 9.61 5.71 17.51
CA GLU A 438 8.76 5.20 18.58
C GLU A 438 8.56 3.68 18.48
N ALA A 439 8.47 3.13 17.25
CA ALA A 439 8.42 1.69 17.01
C ALA A 439 9.70 0.95 17.43
N MET A 440 10.87 1.53 17.12
CA MET A 440 12.17 1.02 17.58
C MET A 440 12.25 1.03 19.11
N ASN A 441 11.78 2.09 19.77
CA ASN A 441 11.72 2.16 21.24
C ASN A 441 10.73 1.14 21.84
N ALA A 442 9.62 0.87 21.16
CA ALA A 442 8.67 -0.19 21.51
C ALA A 442 9.19 -1.62 21.19
N SER A 443 10.35 -1.75 20.56
CA SER A 443 10.96 -3.02 20.13
C SER A 443 10.08 -3.83 19.16
N LEU A 444 9.35 -3.15 18.28
CA LEU A 444 8.54 -3.78 17.23
C LEU A 444 9.42 -4.41 16.13
N SER A 445 9.01 -5.58 15.65
CA SER A 445 9.66 -6.32 14.58
C SER A 445 9.13 -5.85 13.21
N MET A 446 9.68 -4.72 12.74
CA MET A 446 9.31 -4.07 11.48
C MET A 446 9.89 -4.81 10.27
N GLN A 447 9.01 -5.31 9.40
CA GLN A 447 9.39 -6.09 8.23
C GLN A 447 8.37 -5.95 7.08
N PRO A 448 8.73 -6.33 5.83
CA PRO A 448 7.78 -6.46 4.74
C PRO A 448 6.69 -7.48 5.06
N ILE A 449 5.47 -7.26 4.57
CA ILE A 449 4.28 -8.04 4.96
C ILE A 449 4.44 -9.53 4.62
N VAL A 450 5.10 -9.88 3.52
CA VAL A 450 5.41 -11.28 3.17
C VAL A 450 6.28 -12.00 4.22
N GLN A 451 7.18 -11.29 4.91
CA GLN A 451 8.00 -11.86 5.99
C GLN A 451 7.23 -11.92 7.31
N CYS A 452 6.33 -10.94 7.51
CA CYS A 452 5.35 -10.88 8.58
C CYS A 452 4.35 -12.07 8.55
N LEU A 453 4.07 -12.60 7.36
CA LEU A 453 3.27 -13.80 7.09
C LEU A 453 4.15 -15.08 6.94
N GLY A 454 5.31 -15.09 7.60
CA GLY A 454 6.23 -16.24 7.66
C GLY A 454 6.94 -16.62 6.35
N GLY A 455 6.69 -15.90 5.25
CA GLY A 455 7.27 -16.15 3.92
C GLY A 455 8.65 -15.51 3.71
N THR A 456 9.25 -15.78 2.56
CA THR A 456 10.47 -15.08 2.12
C THR A 456 10.14 -13.93 1.17
N LEU A 457 11.06 -12.99 0.95
CA LEU A 457 10.84 -11.93 -0.04
C LEU A 457 10.70 -12.47 -1.48
N ALA A 458 11.21 -13.67 -1.76
CA ALA A 458 10.98 -14.36 -3.02
C ALA A 458 9.51 -14.77 -3.22
N ASP A 459 8.77 -15.02 -2.14
CA ASP A 459 7.37 -15.49 -2.20
C ASP A 459 6.36 -14.36 -2.49
N ALA A 460 6.79 -13.09 -2.52
CA ALA A 460 5.95 -11.94 -2.90
C ALA A 460 5.81 -11.73 -4.42
N TYR A 461 6.46 -12.56 -5.24
CA TYR A 461 6.52 -12.37 -6.69
C TYR A 461 6.35 -13.68 -7.47
N ILE A 462 5.60 -13.62 -8.56
CA ILE A 462 5.18 -14.79 -9.36
C ILE A 462 6.37 -15.57 -9.93
N GLU A 463 7.48 -14.89 -10.25
CA GLU A 463 8.66 -15.49 -10.88
C GLU A 463 9.65 -16.14 -9.90
N THR A 464 9.51 -15.87 -8.59
CA THR A 464 10.45 -16.35 -7.56
C THR A 464 9.80 -17.17 -6.46
N ALA A 465 8.48 -17.07 -6.29
CA ALA A 465 7.72 -17.88 -5.35
C ALA A 465 7.86 -19.37 -5.69
N SER A 466 8.48 -20.14 -4.79
CA SER A 466 8.78 -21.55 -5.03
C SER A 466 7.60 -22.48 -4.69
N ASN A 467 6.56 -21.94 -4.06
CA ASN A 467 5.36 -22.66 -3.64
C ASN A 467 4.25 -22.56 -4.69
N THR A 468 4.13 -23.58 -5.54
CA THR A 468 2.97 -23.77 -6.45
C THR A 468 1.75 -24.33 -5.71
N THR A 469 1.44 -23.81 -4.52
CA THR A 469 0.45 -24.35 -3.58
C THR A 469 -0.74 -23.44 -3.31
N THR A 470 -0.73 -22.18 -3.78
CA THR A 470 -1.96 -21.41 -3.97
C THR A 470 -2.76 -21.99 -5.14
N SER A 471 -4.02 -22.37 -4.88
CA SER A 471 -4.76 -23.30 -5.74
C SER A 471 -5.20 -22.71 -7.08
N SER A 472 -4.56 -23.14 -8.17
CA SER A 472 -5.11 -23.06 -9.53
C SER A 472 -5.26 -24.47 -10.14
N SER A 473 -6.40 -25.11 -9.87
CA SER A 473 -6.75 -26.45 -10.36
C SER A 473 -7.19 -26.46 -11.85
N THR A 474 -6.45 -25.75 -12.69
CA THR A 474 -6.65 -25.70 -14.16
C THR A 474 -6.13 -26.98 -14.79
N SER A 475 -7.01 -27.97 -14.94
CA SER A 475 -6.71 -29.29 -15.50
C SER A 475 -6.49 -29.25 -17.02
N SER A 476 -5.31 -28.78 -17.44
CA SER A 476 -4.85 -28.79 -18.83
C SER A 476 -4.60 -30.22 -19.34
N GLY A 477 -5.69 -30.91 -19.70
CA GLY A 477 -5.69 -32.27 -20.24
C GLY A 477 -5.17 -32.36 -21.68
N THR A 478 -3.85 -32.22 -21.86
CA THR A 478 -3.20 -32.40 -23.17
C THR A 478 -2.78 -33.85 -23.37
N THR A 479 -3.38 -34.53 -24.34
CA THR A 479 -3.02 -35.90 -24.72
C THR A 479 -1.65 -35.94 -25.41
N SER A 480 -0.62 -36.36 -24.69
CA SER A 480 0.73 -36.58 -25.23
C SER A 480 0.78 -37.77 -26.19
N GLY A 481 0.58 -37.51 -27.48
CA GLY A 481 0.85 -38.47 -28.55
C GLY A 481 2.35 -38.79 -28.61
N ALA A 482 2.71 -40.07 -28.54
CA ALA A 482 4.10 -40.49 -28.51
C ALA A 482 4.79 -40.29 -29.88
N ALA A 483 5.76 -39.38 -29.95
CA ALA A 483 6.69 -39.25 -31.06
C ALA A 483 8.07 -39.80 -30.62
N ALA A 484 8.53 -40.86 -31.28
CA ALA A 484 9.81 -41.50 -30.95
C ALA A 484 10.99 -40.79 -31.64
N SER A 485 11.99 -40.39 -30.86
CA SER A 485 13.32 -39.98 -31.37
C SER A 485 14.33 -41.08 -31.10
N ALA A 486 14.97 -41.59 -32.15
CA ALA A 486 15.98 -42.63 -32.06
C ALA A 486 17.38 -42.08 -32.39
N SER A 487 18.32 -42.21 -31.45
CA SER A 487 19.74 -41.90 -31.69
C SER A 487 20.67 -42.71 -30.79
N SER A 488 20.94 -43.96 -31.21
CA SER A 488 22.24 -44.65 -31.23
C SER A 488 23.24 -44.55 -30.06
N ALA A 489 23.81 -45.72 -29.76
CA ALA A 489 25.09 -45.99 -29.07
C ALA A 489 25.09 -45.90 -27.52
N SER A 490 25.75 -46.80 -26.78
CA SER A 490 26.63 -47.93 -27.16
C SER A 490 26.40 -49.17 -26.29
N ASP A 491 26.57 -50.37 -26.86
CA ASP A 491 26.69 -51.60 -26.08
C ASP A 491 27.98 -51.62 -25.23
N ASN A 492 27.89 -52.17 -24.02
CA ASN A 492 28.98 -53.00 -23.49
C ASN A 492 28.45 -54.05 -22.49
N PHE A 493 28.26 -55.28 -22.98
CA PHE A 493 27.65 -56.37 -22.20
C PHE A 493 28.71 -57.20 -21.45
N LYS A 494 28.72 -57.13 -20.12
CA LYS A 494 29.37 -58.12 -19.24
C LYS A 494 28.49 -58.43 -18.03
N GLY A 495 27.69 -59.49 -18.15
CA GLY A 495 27.07 -60.13 -16.99
C GLY A 495 27.97 -61.18 -16.34
N VAL A 496 27.67 -61.56 -15.11
CA VAL A 496 27.93 -62.89 -14.50
C VAL A 496 26.90 -63.10 -13.39
N THR A 497 26.50 -64.35 -13.15
CA THR A 497 25.44 -64.74 -12.19
C THR A 497 26.00 -65.50 -10.99
N LYS A 498 25.39 -65.27 -9.81
CA LYS A 498 25.10 -66.18 -8.66
C LYS A 498 24.81 -65.33 -7.40
N SER A 499 23.86 -65.61 -6.48
CA SER A 499 23.29 -66.83 -5.86
C SER A 499 23.94 -67.20 -4.51
N GLY A 500 23.10 -67.43 -3.50
CA GLY A 500 23.42 -67.68 -2.07
C GLY A 500 22.79 -66.55 -1.21
N ASP A 501 21.79 -66.81 -0.36
CA ASP A 501 21.77 -67.55 0.93
C ASP A 501 22.41 -66.77 2.10
N ALA A 502 21.83 -66.70 3.31
CA ALA A 502 20.53 -67.18 3.82
C ALA A 502 20.17 -66.50 5.16
N SER A 503 19.03 -66.90 5.77
CA SER A 503 18.64 -66.73 7.19
C SER A 503 18.14 -65.35 7.65
N SER A 504 17.17 -65.24 8.59
CA SER A 504 16.20 -66.22 9.13
C SER A 504 15.14 -65.58 10.04
N HIS A 505 13.86 -65.94 9.86
CA HIS A 505 12.74 -65.94 10.86
C HIS A 505 12.36 -64.61 11.58
N THR A 506 11.10 -64.32 11.97
CA THR A 506 9.85 -65.13 12.02
C THR A 506 8.60 -64.28 11.65
N GLN A 507 7.51 -64.93 11.27
CA GLN A 507 6.14 -64.41 10.97
C GLN A 507 5.14 -64.92 12.05
N PRO A 508 3.79 -64.76 11.93
CA PRO A 508 2.93 -63.71 11.36
C PRO A 508 2.24 -62.95 12.55
N THR A 509 0.98 -62.48 12.67
CA THR A 509 -0.31 -62.32 11.93
C THR A 509 -0.88 -60.92 12.28
N LYS A 510 -1.71 -60.17 11.53
CA LYS A 510 -2.87 -60.39 10.62
C LYS A 510 -4.27 -60.55 11.28
N LEU A 511 -5.10 -59.51 11.06
CA LEU A 511 -6.56 -59.49 10.83
C LEU A 511 -7.55 -59.16 11.99
N MET A 512 -8.69 -58.60 11.56
CA MET A 512 -9.85 -58.02 12.25
C MET A 512 -10.69 -59.02 13.07
N LEU A 513 -11.43 -58.53 14.08
CA LEU A 513 -12.89 -58.27 13.96
C LEU A 513 -13.41 -57.42 15.15
N ALA A 514 -14.66 -56.95 15.07
CA ALA A 514 -15.38 -56.26 16.15
C ALA A 514 -16.59 -57.08 16.60
N SER A 515 -17.02 -56.96 17.87
CA SER A 515 -18.45 -56.98 18.28
C SER A 515 -18.69 -56.87 19.79
N VAL A 516 -19.65 -55.99 20.15
CA VAL A 516 -20.72 -56.13 21.18
C VAL A 516 -20.37 -56.64 22.59
N ALA A 517 -20.70 -55.81 23.59
CA ALA A 517 -21.20 -56.23 24.90
C ALA A 517 -22.44 -55.36 25.28
N LEU A 518 -23.33 -55.89 26.11
CA LEU A 518 -24.69 -55.37 26.35
C LEU A 518 -24.96 -55.19 27.86
N PHE A 519 -25.64 -54.10 28.25
CA PHE A 519 -26.32 -54.02 29.56
C PHE A 519 -27.58 -53.12 29.53
N LEU A 520 -28.64 -53.55 30.22
CA LEU A 520 -29.90 -52.83 30.51
C LEU A 520 -30.00 -52.56 32.03
N ALA A 521 -30.78 -51.61 32.58
CA ALA A 521 -31.30 -50.33 32.05
C ALA A 521 -31.42 -49.28 33.21
N ALA A 522 -32.54 -48.95 33.89
CA ALA A 522 -33.98 -49.23 33.74
C ALA A 522 -34.85 -48.29 34.63
N PHE A 523 -35.85 -47.59 34.04
CA PHE A 523 -36.97 -46.85 34.70
C PHE A 523 -36.64 -45.62 35.59
N ALA A 524 -37.58 -44.66 35.80
CA ALA A 524 -38.99 -44.59 35.38
C ALA A 524 -39.33 -43.25 34.71
#